data_AF-A0A0F9L812-F1
#
_entry.id   AF-A0A0F9L812-F1
#
_cell.length_a   1.000
_cell.length_b   1.000
_cell.length_c   1.000
_cell.angle_alpha   90.00
_cell.angle_beta   90.00
_cell.angle_gamma   90.00
#
_symmetry.space_group_name_H-M   'P 1'
#
loop_
_entity.id
_entity.type
_entity.pdbx_description
1 polymer ?
#
loop_
_entity_poly.entity_id
_entity_poly.type
_entity_poly.pdbx_seq_one_letter_code
_entity_poly.pdbx_strand_id
1 'polypeptide(L)'
;MGSARSSSTRAHVVVAMGNHDAGRTTDVLTPIIIPDDLPRVSIVTTPLRIMLDIKGKPVSVAVFPFVIRGNGETYKLNPSPEADTNVLVMHAAVRGSAEGDKLPWFYGSSDQALDVGREADRWDAILLGDWHDFAQLHPDRSVFYSGSLERTSNNIWQETAPKGVVEYDTDKPGELVFHEIPTRPMFDYDFSG
;
A
#
# COMPACT_ATOMS: atom_id res chain seq x y z
N MET A 1 -23.62 -9.28 -28.06
CA MET A 1 -22.93 -7.97 -28.19
C MET A 1 -23.37 -7.08 -27.05
N GLY A 2 -22.61 -7.06 -25.95
CA GLY A 2 -22.73 -6.07 -24.89
C GLY A 2 -21.43 -5.28 -24.88
N SER A 3 -21.46 -4.06 -25.41
CA SER A 3 -20.34 -3.13 -25.28
C SER A 3 -20.23 -2.79 -23.79
N ALA A 4 -19.26 -3.42 -23.10
CA ALA A 4 -18.79 -2.89 -21.83
C ALA A 4 -18.36 -1.46 -22.11
N ARG A 5 -19.13 -0.50 -21.58
CA ARG A 5 -18.76 0.91 -21.62
C ARG A 5 -17.43 1.02 -20.90
N SER A 6 -16.34 1.09 -21.66
CA SER A 6 -15.11 1.69 -21.17
C SER A 6 -15.46 3.13 -20.86
N SER A 7 -15.80 3.42 -19.60
CA SER A 7 -15.68 4.77 -19.09
C SER A 7 -14.20 5.09 -19.21
N SER A 8 -13.84 5.98 -20.14
CA SER A 8 -12.47 6.41 -20.38
C SER A 8 -11.97 7.19 -19.16
N THR A 9 -11.64 6.48 -18.09
CA THR A 9 -11.04 7.07 -16.90
C THR A 9 -9.65 7.57 -17.25
N ARG A 10 -9.29 8.72 -16.70
CA ARG A 10 -7.93 9.28 -16.78
C ARG A 10 -7.09 8.88 -15.56
N ALA A 11 -7.60 7.98 -14.72
CA ALA A 11 -6.87 7.49 -13.55
C ALA A 11 -5.57 6.79 -13.97
N HIS A 12 -4.54 7.00 -13.16
CA HIS A 12 -3.32 6.22 -13.17
C HIS A 12 -3.44 5.13 -12.10
N VAL A 13 -2.97 3.93 -12.42
CA VAL A 13 -2.94 2.79 -11.51
C VAL A 13 -1.49 2.43 -11.30
N VAL A 14 -1.04 2.48 -10.05
CA VAL A 14 0.30 2.06 -9.64
C VAL A 14 0.15 0.84 -8.75
N VAL A 15 0.81 -0.27 -9.12
CA VAL A 15 0.76 -1.54 -8.40
C VAL A 15 2.17 -1.86 -7.91
N ALA A 16 2.35 -1.92 -6.59
CA ALA A 16 3.57 -2.42 -5.98
C ALA A 16 3.47 -3.95 -5.84
N MET A 17 4.50 -4.68 -6.26
CA MET A 17 4.58 -6.12 -6.05
C MET A 17 4.61 -6.45 -4.55
N GLY A 18 3.69 -7.31 -4.10
CA GLY A 18 3.64 -7.79 -2.72
C GLY A 18 4.46 -9.06 -2.48
N ASN A 19 4.50 -9.51 -1.23
CA ASN A 19 5.18 -10.74 -0.81
C ASN A 19 4.62 -12.02 -1.46
N HIS A 20 3.33 -12.03 -1.82
CA HIS A 20 2.68 -13.13 -2.53
C HIS A 20 2.89 -13.09 -4.05
N ASP A 21 3.34 -11.96 -4.59
CA ASP A 21 3.61 -11.75 -6.01
C ASP A 21 5.10 -11.92 -6.36
N ALA A 22 5.97 -11.85 -5.35
CA ALA A 22 7.39 -12.02 -5.54
C ALA A 22 7.73 -13.47 -5.93
N GLY A 23 8.53 -13.64 -6.99
CA GLY A 23 9.10 -14.93 -7.35
C GLY A 23 9.90 -15.48 -6.16
N ARG A 24 9.63 -16.72 -5.74
CA ARG A 24 10.30 -17.33 -4.58
C ARG A 24 11.82 -17.51 -4.80
N THR A 25 12.25 -17.48 -6.06
CA THR A 25 13.64 -17.43 -6.50
C THR A 25 13.78 -16.39 -7.61
N THR A 26 15.00 -15.93 -7.88
CA THR A 26 15.30 -14.97 -8.97
C THR A 26 14.90 -15.47 -10.35
N ASP A 27 14.77 -16.79 -10.51
CA ASP A 27 14.55 -17.46 -11.79
C ASP A 27 13.06 -17.71 -12.09
N VAL A 28 12.17 -17.38 -11.15
CA VAL A 28 10.72 -17.57 -11.29
C VAL A 28 10.08 -16.22 -11.61
N LEU A 29 9.28 -16.19 -12.70
CA LEU A 29 8.49 -15.04 -13.08
C LEU A 29 7.42 -14.73 -12.02
N THR A 30 7.12 -13.44 -11.84
CA THR A 30 6.00 -12.99 -11.00
C THR A 30 4.66 -13.37 -11.66
N PRO A 31 3.62 -13.75 -10.90
CA PRO A 31 2.26 -13.91 -11.43
C PRO A 31 1.63 -12.58 -11.87
N ILE A 32 2.16 -11.44 -11.45
CA ILE A 32 1.75 -10.12 -11.96
C ILE A 32 2.40 -9.91 -13.35
N ILE A 33 1.79 -10.51 -14.37
CA ILE A 33 2.09 -10.24 -15.77
C ILE A 33 0.86 -9.56 -16.37
N ILE A 34 0.85 -8.22 -16.35
CA ILE A 34 -0.09 -7.45 -17.16
C ILE A 34 0.68 -7.04 -18.43
N PRO A 35 0.05 -7.04 -19.61
CA PRO A 35 0.66 -6.52 -20.82
C PRO A 35 1.21 -5.09 -20.63
N ASP A 36 2.44 -4.85 -21.06
CA ASP A 36 3.13 -3.56 -20.98
C ASP A 36 2.49 -2.46 -21.84
N ASP A 37 1.41 -2.76 -22.56
CA ASP A 37 0.72 -1.85 -23.48
C ASP A 37 -0.41 -1.04 -22.83
N LEU A 38 -0.58 -1.11 -21.51
CA LEU A 38 -1.54 -0.29 -20.77
C LEU A 38 -0.89 1.01 -20.27
N PRO A 39 -1.08 2.16 -20.97
CA PRO A 39 -0.28 3.38 -20.76
C PRO A 39 -0.47 4.09 -19.42
N ARG A 40 -1.46 3.67 -18.61
CA ARG A 40 -1.77 4.26 -17.29
C ARG A 40 -1.66 3.26 -16.15
N VAL A 41 -1.16 2.06 -16.43
CA VAL A 41 -0.92 1.03 -15.42
C VAL A 41 0.59 0.86 -15.27
N SER A 42 1.10 1.04 -14.06
CA SER A 42 2.51 0.84 -13.75
C SER A 42 2.62 -0.27 -12.72
N ILE A 43 3.16 -1.41 -13.12
CA ILE A 43 3.54 -2.49 -12.20
C ILE A 43 5.00 -2.28 -11.80
N VAL A 44 5.24 -2.28 -10.50
CA VAL A 44 6.57 -2.04 -9.94
C VAL A 44 7.04 -3.27 -9.18
N THR A 45 8.02 -3.98 -9.75
CA THR A 45 8.64 -5.18 -9.18
C THR A 45 10.01 -4.92 -8.56
N THR A 46 10.64 -3.79 -8.89
CA THR A 46 11.86 -3.27 -8.26
C THR A 46 11.65 -1.81 -7.85
N PRO A 47 12.34 -1.30 -6.81
CA PRO A 47 12.14 0.08 -6.37
C PRO A 47 12.27 1.10 -7.51
N LEU A 48 11.23 1.93 -7.67
CA LEU A 48 11.12 2.87 -8.78
C LEU A 48 10.38 4.14 -8.35
N ARG A 49 10.75 5.27 -8.95
CA ARG A 49 9.96 6.50 -8.88
C ARG A 49 9.20 6.70 -10.18
N ILE A 50 7.91 6.97 -10.06
CA ILE A 50 7.05 7.35 -11.17
C ILE A 50 6.72 8.84 -11.02
N MET A 51 6.94 9.61 -12.07
CA MET A 51 6.51 11.00 -12.16
C MET A 51 5.22 11.06 -12.98
N LEU A 52 4.15 11.58 -12.39
CA LEU A 52 2.85 11.74 -13.00
C LEU A 52 2.52 13.22 -13.13
N ASP A 53 1.83 13.60 -14.20
CA ASP A 53 1.16 14.90 -14.30
C ASP A 53 -0.32 14.68 -14.04
N ILE A 54 -0.82 15.21 -12.93
CA ILE A 54 -2.23 15.16 -12.57
C ILE A 54 -2.80 16.57 -12.66
N LYS A 55 -3.43 16.90 -13.79
CA LYS A 55 -4.06 18.21 -14.05
C LYS A 55 -3.06 19.38 -13.95
N GLY A 56 -1.83 19.19 -14.43
CA GLY A 56 -0.75 20.18 -14.40
C GLY A 56 0.01 20.24 -13.08
N LYS A 57 -0.32 19.40 -12.09
CA LYS A 57 0.44 19.24 -10.85
C LYS A 57 1.39 18.05 -10.97
N PRO A 58 2.72 18.23 -10.85
CA PRO A 58 3.67 17.12 -10.81
C PRO A 58 3.49 16.31 -9.52
N VAL A 59 3.19 15.03 -9.65
CA VAL A 59 3.05 14.07 -8.55
C VAL A 59 4.17 13.05 -8.65
N SER A 60 4.92 12.88 -7.56
CA SER A 60 5.93 11.85 -7.44
C SER A 60 5.42 10.68 -6.63
N VAL A 61 5.47 9.50 -7.21
CA VAL A 61 5.14 8.25 -6.52
C VAL A 61 6.42 7.42 -6.40
N ALA A 62 7.00 7.40 -5.21
CA ALA A 62 8.13 6.52 -4.88
C ALA A 62 7.55 5.17 -4.44
N VAL A 63 7.85 4.11 -5.20
CA VAL A 63 7.28 2.79 -4.96
C VAL A 63 8.37 1.84 -4.52
N PHE A 64 8.15 1.20 -3.38
CA PHE A 64 9.04 0.22 -2.77
C PHE A 64 8.30 -1.12 -2.63
N PRO A 65 8.39 -2.00 -3.64
CA PRO A 65 7.75 -3.31 -3.58
C PRO A 65 8.39 -4.19 -2.51
N PHE A 66 7.73 -5.31 -2.20
CA PHE A 66 8.30 -6.32 -1.33
C PHE A 66 9.60 -6.90 -1.91
N VAL A 67 10.61 -7.03 -1.06
CA VAL A 67 11.92 -7.61 -1.42
C VAL A 67 12.24 -8.78 -0.50
N ILE A 68 12.40 -9.98 -1.07
CA ILE A 68 12.73 -11.22 -0.32
C ILE A 68 14.13 -11.15 0.30
N ARG A 69 15.08 -10.51 -0.39
CA ARG A 69 16.44 -10.26 0.09
C ARG A 69 16.84 -8.84 -0.29
N GLY A 70 17.31 -8.06 0.69
CA GLY A 70 18.04 -6.83 0.40
C GLY A 70 19.25 -7.17 -0.45
N ASN A 71 19.34 -6.60 -1.66
CA ASN A 71 20.47 -6.77 -2.57
C ASN A 71 21.74 -6.01 -2.11
N GLY A 72 21.74 -5.48 -0.88
CA GLY A 72 22.81 -4.62 -0.36
C GLY A 72 22.80 -3.20 -0.94
N GLU A 73 21.89 -2.89 -1.88
CA GLU A 73 21.71 -1.53 -2.37
C GLU A 73 20.87 -0.73 -1.37
N THR A 74 21.44 0.36 -0.89
CA THR A 74 20.69 1.33 -0.09
C THR A 74 19.90 2.24 -1.01
N TYR A 75 18.62 1.97 -1.16
CA TYR A 75 17.70 2.91 -1.80
C TYR A 75 17.45 4.09 -0.87
N LYS A 76 17.92 5.28 -1.27
CA LYS A 76 17.60 6.51 -0.55
C LYS A 76 16.17 6.93 -0.89
N LEU A 77 15.24 6.63 0.01
CA LEU A 77 13.87 7.10 -0.05
C LEU A 77 13.83 8.58 0.36
N ASN A 78 13.82 9.47 -0.63
CA ASN A 78 13.65 10.90 -0.41
C ASN A 78 12.47 11.41 -1.25
N PRO A 79 11.69 12.37 -0.76
CA PRO A 79 10.77 13.13 -1.60
C PRO A 79 11.49 13.77 -2.79
N SER A 80 10.80 13.90 -3.91
CA SER A 80 11.28 14.66 -5.07
C SER A 80 11.10 16.15 -4.81
N PRO A 81 12.16 16.98 -4.95
CA PRO A 81 12.03 18.43 -4.87
C PRO A 81 11.29 19.03 -6.08
N GLU A 82 11.08 18.26 -7.14
CA GLU A 82 10.42 18.67 -8.38
C GLU A 82 8.91 18.41 -8.38
N ALA A 83 8.37 17.85 -7.29
CA ALA A 83 6.97 17.46 -7.20
C ALA A 83 6.18 18.34 -6.23
N ASP A 84 4.95 18.67 -6.62
CA ASP A 84 3.97 19.34 -5.76
C ASP A 84 3.41 18.35 -4.72
N THR A 85 3.44 17.05 -5.02
CA THR A 85 2.96 16.00 -4.12
C THR A 85 3.89 14.79 -4.19
N ASN A 86 4.30 14.30 -3.03
CA ASN A 86 5.19 13.18 -2.82
C ASN A 86 4.49 12.06 -2.06
N VAL A 87 4.25 10.95 -2.76
CA VAL A 87 3.64 9.74 -2.21
C VAL A 87 4.68 8.64 -2.13
N LEU A 88 4.80 8.02 -0.96
CA LEU A 88 5.55 6.78 -0.76
C LEU A 88 4.58 5.61 -0.75
N VAL A 89 4.84 4.58 -1.55
CA VAL A 89 4.06 3.33 -1.57
C VAL A 89 4.98 2.19 -1.18
N MET A 90 4.61 1.38 -0.19
CA MET A 90 5.41 0.24 0.23
C MET A 90 4.58 -1.01 0.50
N HIS A 91 5.13 -2.18 0.18
CA HIS A 91 4.60 -3.46 0.68
C HIS A 91 5.58 -4.05 1.68
N ALA A 92 5.38 -3.76 2.96
CA ALA A 92 6.26 -4.19 4.05
C ALA A 92 5.57 -4.02 5.41
N ALA A 93 6.01 -4.77 6.41
CA ALA A 93 5.81 -4.36 7.79
C ALA A 93 6.78 -3.24 8.17
N VAL A 94 6.24 -2.18 8.80
CA VAL A 94 6.99 -0.99 9.20
C VAL A 94 6.81 -0.69 10.69
N ARG A 95 7.67 0.18 11.25
CA ARG A 95 7.46 0.75 12.60
C ARG A 95 6.57 1.98 12.47
N GLY A 96 5.59 2.13 13.37
CA GLY A 96 4.64 3.25 13.39
C GLY A 96 4.76 4.05 14.68
N SER A 97 5.96 4.52 15.04
CA SER A 97 6.26 4.97 16.41
C SER A 97 5.62 6.30 16.82
N ALA A 98 4.89 6.96 15.91
CA ALA A 98 4.25 8.26 16.15
C ALA A 98 3.38 8.29 17.42
N GLU A 99 2.78 7.14 17.78
CA GLU A 99 1.99 6.98 19.01
C GLU A 99 2.28 5.65 19.75
N GLY A 100 3.55 5.26 19.87
CA GLY A 100 3.95 4.15 20.75
C GLY A 100 3.80 2.75 20.16
N ASP A 101 4.11 2.57 18.87
CA ASP A 101 4.09 1.29 18.15
C ASP A 101 2.75 0.54 18.31
N LYS A 102 1.69 1.09 17.69
CA LYS A 102 0.34 0.52 17.69
C LYS A 102 0.22 -0.82 16.95
N LEU A 103 1.19 -1.18 16.12
CA LEU A 103 1.25 -2.44 15.41
C LEU A 103 2.30 -3.34 16.05
N PRO A 104 2.07 -4.67 16.10
CA PRO A 104 3.10 -5.60 16.52
C PRO A 104 4.31 -5.49 15.58
N TRP A 105 5.47 -5.83 16.10
CA TRP A 105 6.75 -5.86 15.39
C TRP A 105 6.73 -6.93 14.30
N PHE A 106 6.00 -6.69 13.21
CA PHE A 106 5.54 -7.77 12.34
C PHE A 106 6.66 -8.35 11.46
N TYR A 107 7.68 -7.57 11.06
CA TYR A 107 8.89 -8.12 10.41
C TYR A 107 10.19 -7.33 10.70
N GLY A 108 10.19 -6.46 11.71
CA GLY A 108 11.36 -5.64 12.08
C GLY A 108 12.23 -6.29 13.15
N SER A 109 12.86 -7.43 12.86
CA SER A 109 13.88 -8.02 13.76
C SER A 109 15.21 -7.26 13.76
N SER A 110 15.24 -6.03 13.23
CA SER A 110 16.42 -5.17 13.27
C SER A 110 16.05 -3.71 13.54
N ASP A 111 17.03 -2.99 14.08
CA ASP A 111 17.05 -1.53 14.28
C ASP A 111 16.97 -0.73 12.97
N GLN A 112 16.74 -1.41 11.84
CA GLN A 112 16.79 -0.87 10.48
C GLN A 112 15.41 -0.80 9.80
N ALA A 113 14.33 -1.24 10.44
CA ALA A 113 12.99 -1.06 9.89
C ALA A 113 12.66 0.44 9.79
N LEU A 114 12.12 0.87 8.63
CA LEU A 114 11.70 2.24 8.42
C LEU A 114 10.63 2.61 9.46
N ASP A 115 10.85 3.74 10.13
CA ASP A 115 9.88 4.33 11.04
C ASP A 115 9.02 5.33 10.29
N VAL A 116 7.91 4.84 9.75
CA VAL A 116 7.01 5.67 8.93
C VAL A 116 6.33 6.76 9.75
N GLY A 117 6.24 6.60 11.07
CA GLY A 117 5.75 7.63 11.97
C GLY A 117 6.66 8.85 11.98
N ARG A 118 7.98 8.64 12.04
CA ARG A 118 8.98 9.72 11.99
C ARG A 118 9.17 10.31 10.60
N GLU A 119 8.95 9.51 9.56
CA GLU A 119 9.04 9.95 8.18
C GLU A 119 7.78 10.69 7.70
N ALA A 120 6.70 10.67 8.48
CA ALA A 120 5.40 11.21 8.09
C ALA A 120 5.43 12.68 7.67
N ASP A 121 6.30 13.50 8.28
CA ASP A 121 6.44 14.92 7.93
C ASP A 121 7.18 15.18 6.62
N ARG A 122 7.86 14.16 6.07
CA ARG A 122 8.63 14.29 4.83
C ARG A 122 7.80 13.98 3.59
N TRP A 123 6.70 13.26 3.74
CA TRP A 123 5.86 12.78 2.63
C TRP A 123 4.45 13.33 2.77
N ASP A 124 3.79 13.60 1.65
CA ASP A 124 2.38 14.01 1.66
C ASP A 124 1.49 12.82 2.02
N ALA A 125 1.88 11.62 1.59
CA ALA A 125 1.28 10.36 2.04
C ALA A 125 2.27 9.18 2.01
N ILE A 126 2.07 8.24 2.92
CA ILE A 126 2.75 6.95 2.98
C ILE A 126 1.68 5.86 2.95
N LEU A 127 1.60 5.14 1.83
CA LEU A 127 0.61 4.12 1.53
C LEU A 127 1.23 2.73 1.72
N LEU A 128 0.68 1.94 2.63
CA LEU A 128 1.27 0.66 3.02
C LEU A 128 0.36 -0.51 2.67
N GLY A 129 0.97 -1.60 2.19
CA GLY A 129 0.39 -2.93 2.07
C GLY A 129 1.16 -3.94 2.91
N ASP A 130 0.60 -5.15 3.09
CA ASP A 130 1.03 -6.30 3.92
C ASP A 130 0.15 -6.53 5.16
N TRP A 131 -0.29 -5.45 5.82
CA TRP A 131 -1.26 -5.54 6.92
C TRP A 131 -2.69 -5.66 6.40
N HIS A 132 -3.48 -6.58 6.96
CA HIS A 132 -4.80 -6.95 6.42
C HIS A 132 -5.95 -6.08 6.94
N ASP A 133 -5.75 -5.29 7.98
CA ASP A 133 -6.76 -4.37 8.49
C ASP A 133 -6.41 -2.93 8.13
N PHE A 134 -7.44 -2.09 7.98
CA PHE A 134 -7.20 -0.66 7.86
C PHE A 134 -6.58 -0.13 9.16
N ALA A 135 -5.46 0.57 9.05
CA ALA A 135 -4.78 1.15 10.20
C ALA A 135 -4.13 2.48 9.82
N GLN A 136 -4.61 3.56 10.44
CA GLN A 136 -3.95 4.86 10.39
C GLN A 136 -2.82 4.90 11.44
N LEU A 137 -1.59 5.10 10.98
CA LEU A 137 -0.38 5.00 11.81
C LEU A 137 0.13 6.36 12.30
N HIS A 138 -0.49 7.45 11.86
CA HIS A 138 -0.18 8.79 12.30
C HIS A 138 -1.47 9.61 12.47
N PRO A 139 -1.65 10.35 13.58
CA PRO A 139 -2.90 11.08 13.85
C PRO A 139 -3.20 12.16 12.82
N ASP A 140 -2.19 12.97 12.48
CA ASP A 140 -2.38 14.18 11.67
C ASP A 140 -1.78 14.08 10.26
N ARG A 141 -1.34 12.89 9.84
CA ARG A 141 -0.65 12.66 8.56
C ARG A 141 -1.23 11.45 7.86
N SER A 142 -1.14 11.44 6.54
CA SER A 142 -1.68 10.38 5.68
C SER A 142 -0.72 9.18 5.63
N VAL A 143 -0.55 8.49 6.75
CA VAL A 143 0.27 7.28 6.87
C VAL A 143 -0.64 6.13 7.28
N PHE A 144 -0.85 5.17 6.39
CA PHE A 144 -1.82 4.11 6.66
C PHE A 144 -1.56 2.81 5.92
N TYR A 145 -2.03 1.71 6.51
CA TYR A 145 -2.35 0.48 5.80
C TYR A 145 -3.79 0.54 5.31
N SER A 146 -4.05 0.22 4.05
CA SER A 146 -5.43 0.15 3.52
C SER A 146 -6.19 -1.08 4.00
N GLY A 147 -5.48 -2.11 4.42
CA GLY A 147 -6.04 -3.43 4.68
C GLY A 147 -6.29 -4.23 3.39
N SER A 148 -6.81 -5.44 3.57
CA SER A 148 -7.29 -6.31 2.51
C SER A 148 -8.72 -5.93 2.08
N LEU A 149 -9.14 -6.44 0.92
CA LEU A 149 -10.53 -6.27 0.42
C LEU A 149 -11.47 -7.38 0.91
N GLU A 150 -10.93 -8.45 1.49
CA GLU A 150 -11.66 -9.58 2.09
C GLU A 150 -10.78 -10.24 3.16
N ARG A 151 -11.36 -11.08 4.00
CA ARG A 151 -10.66 -11.89 5.00
C ARG A 151 -9.83 -12.97 4.32
N THR A 152 -8.51 -12.92 4.46
CA THR A 152 -7.56 -13.76 3.71
C THR A 152 -6.53 -14.49 4.59
N SER A 153 -6.50 -14.18 5.88
CA SER A 153 -5.63 -14.84 6.85
C SER A 153 -6.08 -16.28 7.13
N ASN A 154 -5.14 -17.07 7.66
CA ASN A 154 -5.42 -18.43 8.12
C ASN A 154 -6.41 -18.46 9.30
N ASN A 155 -6.55 -17.34 10.02
CA ASN A 155 -7.53 -17.17 11.09
C ASN A 155 -8.44 -15.98 10.79
N ILE A 156 -9.37 -16.20 9.87
CA ILE A 156 -10.38 -15.22 9.44
C ILE A 156 -11.18 -14.58 10.59
N TRP A 157 -11.25 -15.22 11.76
CA TRP A 157 -11.91 -14.67 12.95
C TRP A 157 -11.14 -13.53 13.61
N GLN A 158 -9.85 -13.36 13.31
CA GLN A 158 -9.05 -12.23 13.77
C GLN A 158 -9.26 -10.98 12.90
N GLU A 159 -9.70 -11.15 11.65
CA GLU A 159 -9.98 -10.06 10.71
C GLU A 159 -11.41 -9.54 10.86
N THR A 160 -11.66 -8.94 12.01
CA THR A 160 -12.99 -8.39 12.36
C THR A 160 -13.23 -6.99 11.82
N ALA A 161 -12.17 -6.27 11.42
CA ALA A 161 -12.29 -4.91 10.90
C ALA A 161 -13.03 -4.87 9.55
N PRO A 162 -13.75 -3.78 9.25
CA PRO A 162 -14.29 -3.51 7.93
C PRO A 162 -13.22 -3.59 6.84
N LYS A 163 -13.60 -4.08 5.65
CA LYS A 163 -12.73 -4.16 4.47
C LYS A 163 -13.15 -3.11 3.45
N GLY A 164 -12.22 -2.61 2.66
CA GLY A 164 -12.52 -1.44 1.83
C GLY A 164 -11.31 -0.82 1.15
N VAL A 165 -11.53 0.37 0.62
CA VAL A 165 -10.50 1.21 0.00
C VAL A 165 -10.40 2.53 0.74
N VAL A 166 -9.20 3.10 0.79
CA VAL A 166 -8.96 4.40 1.41
C VAL A 166 -8.84 5.44 0.31
N GLU A 167 -9.61 6.52 0.44
CA GLU A 167 -9.43 7.74 -0.32
C GLU A 167 -8.65 8.75 0.52
N TYR A 168 -7.62 9.32 -0.09
CA TYR A 168 -6.83 10.41 0.45
C TYR A 168 -6.92 11.59 -0.51
N ASP A 169 -7.38 12.73 0.00
CA ASP A 169 -7.42 14.00 -0.73
C ASP A 169 -6.13 14.78 -0.44
N THR A 170 -5.34 15.04 -1.48
CA THR A 170 -4.05 15.74 -1.37
C THR A 170 -4.19 17.15 -0.82
N ASP A 171 -5.35 17.78 -0.98
CA ASP A 171 -5.61 19.12 -0.47
C ASP A 171 -6.03 19.10 1.02
N LYS A 172 -6.19 17.91 1.63
CA LYS A 172 -6.60 17.69 3.03
C LYS A 172 -5.71 16.64 3.74
N PRO A 173 -4.43 16.98 4.02
CA PRO A 173 -3.51 16.06 4.67
C PRO A 173 -4.05 15.56 6.02
N GLY A 174 -3.91 14.26 6.28
CA GLY A 174 -4.40 13.60 7.50
C GLY A 174 -5.88 13.21 7.48
N GLU A 175 -6.70 13.76 6.58
CA GLU A 175 -8.08 13.31 6.38
C GLU A 175 -8.12 12.09 5.45
N LEU A 176 -8.50 10.94 6.02
CA LEU A 176 -8.69 9.69 5.29
C LEU A 176 -10.18 9.34 5.26
N VAL A 177 -10.69 8.98 4.08
CA VAL A 177 -12.04 8.45 3.93
C VAL A 177 -11.95 6.97 3.63
N PHE A 178 -12.46 6.14 4.54
CA PHE A 178 -12.55 4.70 4.34
C PHE A 178 -13.88 4.34 3.68
N HIS A 179 -13.81 3.81 2.46
CA HIS A 179 -14.97 3.31 1.72
C HIS A 179 -15.10 1.82 1.95
N GLU A 180 -16.01 1.45 2.86
CA GLU A 180 -16.29 0.04 3.16
C GLU A 180 -16.86 -0.67 1.93
N ILE A 181 -16.34 -1.87 1.67
CA ILE A 181 -16.81 -2.80 0.66
C ILE A 181 -17.47 -3.98 1.38
N PRO A 182 -18.72 -4.33 1.03
CA PRO A 182 -19.39 -5.48 1.61
C PRO A 182 -18.58 -6.76 1.40
N THR A 183 -18.34 -7.48 2.49
CA THR A 183 -17.65 -8.78 2.49
C THR A 183 -18.61 -9.92 2.71
N ARG A 184 -18.14 -11.15 2.49
CA ARG A 184 -18.95 -12.34 2.76
C ARG A 184 -19.28 -12.44 4.26
N PRO A 185 -20.55 -12.67 4.65
CA PRO A 185 -20.91 -12.82 6.05
C PRO A 185 -20.29 -14.10 6.63
N MET A 186 -19.93 -14.00 7.90
CA MET A 186 -19.29 -15.04 8.70
C MET A 186 -20.19 -15.39 9.88
N PHE A 187 -20.37 -16.68 10.15
CA PHE A 187 -21.23 -17.16 11.24
C PHE A 187 -20.43 -18.10 12.11
N ASP A 188 -20.23 -17.71 13.36
CA ASP A 188 -19.68 -18.59 14.39
C ASP A 188 -20.85 -19.27 15.10
N TYR A 189 -20.77 -20.60 15.24
CA TYR A 189 -21.82 -21.41 15.85
C TYR A 189 -21.26 -22.14 17.05
N ASP A 190 -21.85 -21.88 18.21
CA ASP A 190 -21.57 -22.62 19.44
C ASP A 190 -22.51 -23.84 19.54
N PHE A 191 -21.92 -25.03 19.62
CA PHE A 191 -22.64 -26.30 19.75
C PHE A 191 -22.48 -26.94 21.14
N SER A 192 -21.98 -26.20 22.14
CA SER A 192 -21.67 -26.72 23.48
C SER A 192 -22.89 -26.94 24.40
N GLY A 193 -24.03 -27.34 23.85
CA GLY A 193 -25.24 -27.69 24.61
C GLY A 193 -25.06 -28.84 25.60
#